data_AF-A0A914AHE4-F1
#
_entry.id   AF-A0A914AHE4-F1
#
_cell.length_a   1.000
_cell.length_b   1.000
_cell.length_c   1.000
_cell.angle_alpha   90.00
_cell.angle_beta   90.00
_cell.angle_gamma   90.00
#
_symmetry.space_group_name_H-M   'P 1'
#
loop_
_entity.id
_entity.type
_entity.pdbx_description
1 polymer ?
#
loop_
_entity_poly.entity_id
_entity_poly.type
_entity_poly.pdbx_seq_one_letter_code
_entity_poly.pdbx_strand_id
1 'polypeptide(L)'
;MGCADAGVDIIGIQEHRLITSNSTEEICKWINSLRNCRAYNSVELDSDHRIVSIRLVTSLRTSKGKPCKRPKFNWKKLQDPVTREMFQLELSNRFQVLNVEDTPSLTDRYAHFETAVKEVAETVVGKRETCGMPSWVSDKTIRLKVERDDAKKKYSISKSRQSREDGGT
;
A
#
# COMPACT_ATOMS: atom_id res chain seq x y z
N MET A 1 7.11 8.93 -25.94
CA MET A 1 7.01 7.56 -25.40
C MET A 1 8.22 7.29 -24.54
N GLY A 2 8.11 7.38 -23.21
CA GLY A 2 9.21 7.03 -22.30
C GLY A 2 8.94 5.64 -21.71
N CYS A 3 9.72 4.64 -22.10
CA CYS A 3 9.74 3.35 -21.41
C CYS A 3 10.70 3.52 -20.21
N ALA A 4 10.18 3.44 -18.98
CA ALA A 4 11.03 3.41 -17.80
C ALA A 4 11.47 1.95 -17.57
N ASP A 5 12.77 1.70 -17.66
CA ASP A 5 13.33 0.40 -17.29
C ASP A 5 13.42 0.32 -15.77
N ALA A 6 12.51 -0.45 -15.16
CA ALA A 6 12.59 -0.78 -13.74
C ALA A 6 13.41 -2.07 -13.58
N GLY A 7 14.61 -1.95 -13.04
CA GLY A 7 15.39 -3.09 -12.56
C GLY A 7 15.03 -3.39 -11.12
N VAL A 8 14.67 -4.63 -10.80
CA VAL A 8 14.48 -5.09 -9.42
C VAL A 8 15.52 -6.17 -9.14
N ASP A 9 16.30 -5.97 -8.08
CA ASP A 9 17.23 -6.99 -7.58
C ASP A 9 16.46 -7.91 -6.62
N ILE A 10 16.40 -9.19 -6.96
CA ILE A 10 15.74 -10.21 -6.15
C ILE A 10 16.85 -11.08 -5.54
N ILE A 11 16.86 -11.13 -4.22
CA ILE A 11 17.76 -12.00 -3.44
C ILE A 11 16.91 -13.15 -2.93
N GLY A 12 17.24 -14.37 -3.36
CA GLY A 12 16.56 -15.60 -2.97
C GLY A 12 17.51 -16.58 -2.28
N ILE A 13 16.93 -17.46 -1.47
CA ILE A 13 17.60 -18.57 -0.83
C ILE A 13 17.23 -19.83 -1.64
N GLN A 14 18.22 -20.56 -2.16
CA GLN A 14 17.97 -21.75 -2.98
C GLN A 14 18.02 -23.03 -2.12
N GLU A 15 16.90 -23.77 -2.06
CA GLU A 15 16.85 -25.12 -1.48
C GLU A 15 17.58 -26.15 -2.36
N HIS A 16 18.17 -27.16 -1.73
CA HIS A 16 18.96 -28.25 -2.34
C HIS A 16 18.14 -29.28 -3.14
N ARG A 17 17.06 -28.88 -3.81
CA ARG A 17 16.37 -29.74 -4.76
C ARG A 17 16.94 -29.48 -6.15
N LEU A 18 17.66 -30.48 -6.68
CA LEU A 18 18.03 -30.59 -8.09
C LEU A 18 16.91 -30.01 -8.96
N ILE A 19 17.24 -29.09 -9.87
CA ILE A 19 16.33 -28.59 -10.89
C ILE A 19 16.04 -29.77 -11.84
N THR A 20 15.21 -30.69 -11.37
CA THR A 20 14.63 -31.74 -12.20
C THR A 20 13.61 -31.04 -13.09
N SER A 21 13.69 -31.36 -14.38
CA SER A 21 13.04 -30.82 -15.59
C SER A 21 11.52 -30.62 -15.57
N ASN A 22 10.85 -30.75 -14.42
CA ASN A 22 9.41 -30.63 -14.27
C ASN A 22 8.99 -29.35 -13.52
N SER A 23 9.94 -28.58 -12.98
CA SER A 23 9.71 -27.27 -12.32
C SER A 23 10.00 -26.06 -13.20
N THR A 24 10.41 -26.30 -14.45
CA THR A 24 10.96 -25.29 -15.36
C THR A 24 9.90 -24.40 -16.03
N GLU A 25 8.62 -24.75 -15.96
CA GLU A 25 7.59 -24.00 -16.70
C GLU A 25 7.41 -22.55 -16.22
N GLU A 26 7.59 -22.28 -14.92
CA GLU A 26 7.39 -20.93 -14.39
C GLU A 26 8.63 -20.03 -14.51
N ILE A 27 9.84 -20.60 -14.38
CA ILE A 27 11.09 -19.85 -14.51
C ILE A 27 11.39 -19.52 -15.97
N CYS A 28 11.08 -20.44 -16.90
CA CYS A 28 11.33 -20.26 -18.34
C CYS A 28 10.67 -19.01 -18.93
N LYS A 29 9.52 -18.61 -18.38
CA LYS A 29 8.76 -17.45 -18.85
C LYS A 29 9.54 -16.14 -18.80
N TRP A 30 10.49 -16.01 -17.87
CA TRP A 30 11.21 -14.76 -17.61
C TRP A 30 12.70 -14.81 -17.90
N ILE A 31 13.21 -15.92 -18.45
CA ILE A 31 14.65 -16.12 -18.73
C ILE A 31 15.26 -14.92 -19.47
N ASN A 32 14.55 -14.38 -20.48
CA ASN A 32 15.03 -13.26 -21.30
C ASN A 32 15.11 -11.92 -20.53
N SER A 33 14.40 -11.82 -19.40
CA SER A 33 14.40 -10.66 -18.51
C SER A 33 15.40 -10.79 -17.37
N LEU A 34 15.92 -11.98 -17.09
CA LEU A 34 16.92 -12.18 -16.04
C LEU A 34 18.29 -11.70 -16.53
N ARG A 35 18.97 -10.91 -15.69
CA ARG A 35 20.32 -10.40 -15.89
C ARG A 35 21.12 -10.65 -14.63
N ASN A 36 22.44 -10.78 -14.78
CA ASN A 36 23.38 -10.85 -13.65
C ASN A 36 23.01 -11.89 -12.57
N CYS A 37 22.61 -13.09 -12.99
CA CYS A 37 22.33 -14.20 -12.07
C CYS A 37 23.63 -14.71 -11.45
N ARG A 38 23.75 -14.67 -10.12
CA ARG A 38 24.94 -15.12 -9.39
C ARG A 38 24.52 -15.94 -8.17
N ALA A 39 25.20 -17.06 -7.96
CA ALA A 39 25.12 -17.82 -6.72
C ALA A 39 26.37 -17.52 -5.87
N TYR A 40 26.17 -17.12 -4.62
CA TYR A 40 27.25 -16.84 -3.68
C TYR A 40 27.51 -18.08 -2.82
N ASN A 41 28.71 -18.63 -2.94
CA ASN A 41 29.13 -19.84 -2.22
C ASN A 41 30.01 -19.54 -0.99
N SER A 42 30.41 -18.28 -0.82
CA SER A 42 31.33 -17.83 0.23
C SER A 42 30.65 -17.00 1.32
N VAL A 43 29.32 -16.87 1.26
CA VAL A 43 28.56 -16.16 2.30
C VAL A 43 28.17 -17.20 3.32
N GLU A 44 28.75 -17.11 4.51
CA GLU A 44 28.36 -17.91 5.66
C GLU A 44 27.01 -17.40 6.17
N LEU A 45 25.94 -17.98 5.62
CA LEU A 45 24.69 -18.08 6.34
C LEU A 45 24.76 -19.38 7.13
N ASP A 46 24.32 -19.38 8.39
CA ASP A 46 24.17 -20.59 9.20
C ASP A 46 22.96 -21.42 8.71
N SER A 47 22.99 -21.72 7.41
CA SER A 47 21.98 -22.40 6.63
C SER A 47 22.71 -23.15 5.52
N ASP A 48 22.27 -24.36 5.25
CA ASP A 48 22.70 -25.19 4.12
C ASP A 48 22.32 -24.60 2.75
N HIS A 49 21.70 -23.41 2.72
CA HIS A 49 21.23 -22.77 1.51
C HIS A 49 22.21 -21.74 0.95
N ARG A 50 22.37 -21.76 -0.38
CA ARG A 50 23.15 -20.76 -1.10
C ARG A 50 22.30 -19.54 -1.41
N ILE A 51 22.90 -18.36 -1.28
CA ILE A 51 22.28 -17.11 -1.72
C ILE A 51 22.38 -17.03 -3.24
N VAL A 52 21.25 -16.79 -3.89
CA VAL A 52 21.20 -16.50 -5.33
C VAL A 52 20.66 -15.10 -5.53
N SER A 53 21.42 -14.26 -6.22
CA SER A 53 21.01 -12.92 -6.63
C SER A 53 20.71 -12.91 -8.11
N ILE A 54 19.57 -12.35 -8.49
CA ILE A 54 19.20 -12.15 -9.88
C ILE A 54 18.68 -10.73 -10.06
N ARG A 55 19.09 -10.08 -11.15
CA ARG A 55 18.56 -8.78 -11.56
C ARG A 55 17.48 -8.99 -12.61
N LEU A 56 16.23 -8.71 -12.28
CA LEU A 56 15.12 -8.82 -13.21
C LEU A 56 14.91 -7.47 -13.92
N VAL A 57 15.04 -7.46 -15.26
CA VAL A 57 14.82 -6.28 -16.12
C VAL A 57 13.56 -6.49 -16.93
N THR A 58 12.52 -5.73 -16.60
CA THR A 58 11.23 -5.79 -17.30
C THR A 58 10.77 -4.40 -17.72
N SER A 59 10.34 -4.25 -18.97
CA SER A 59 9.65 -3.04 -19.44
C SER A 59 8.17 -3.15 -19.09
N LEU A 60 7.75 -2.48 -18.03
CA LEU A 60 6.35 -2.47 -17.61
C LEU A 60 5.61 -1.35 -18.34
N ARG A 61 4.59 -1.71 -19.11
CA ARG A 61 3.64 -0.73 -19.64
C ARG A 61 2.59 -0.46 -18.57
N THR A 62 2.49 0.78 -18.11
CA THR A 62 1.35 1.21 -17.28
C THR A 62 0.07 1.03 -18.08
N SER A 63 -0.72 0.00 -17.73
CA SER A 63 -2.07 -0.10 -18.26
C SER A 63 -2.89 1.05 -17.67
N LYS A 64 -3.74 1.68 -18.48
CA LYS A 64 -4.85 2.53 -17.96
C LYS A 64 -5.95 1.66 -17.33
N GLY A 65 -5.60 0.46 -16.86
CA GLY A 65 -6.51 -0.50 -16.29
C GLY A 65 -7.08 -0.01 -14.98
N LYS A 66 -8.11 -0.72 -14.50
CA LYS A 66 -8.81 -0.40 -13.26
C LYS A 66 -7.79 -0.21 -12.13
N PRO A 67 -7.85 0.90 -11.38
CA PRO A 67 -6.93 1.14 -10.29
C PRO A 67 -6.96 -0.04 -9.31
N CYS A 68 -5.80 -0.36 -8.72
CA CYS A 68 -5.69 -1.43 -7.73
C CYS A 68 -6.79 -1.25 -6.68
N LYS A 69 -7.68 -2.24 -6.58
CA LYS A 69 -8.83 -2.22 -5.67
C LYS A 69 -8.43 -2.24 -4.19
N ARG A 70 -7.15 -2.51 -3.88
CA ARG A 70 -6.68 -2.57 -2.50
C ARG A 70 -6.68 -1.14 -1.92
N PRO A 71 -7.40 -0.90 -0.80
CA PRO A 71 -7.35 0.38 -0.14
C PRO A 71 -5.91 0.67 0.27
N LYS A 72 -5.37 1.81 -0.16
CA LYS A 72 -4.08 2.28 0.32
C LYS A 72 -4.32 3.07 1.59
N PHE A 73 -3.75 2.68 2.72
CA PHE A 73 -3.82 3.46 3.95
C PHE A 73 -2.80 4.61 3.94
N ASN A 74 -3.09 5.68 4.67
CA ASN A 74 -2.18 6.84 4.76
C ASN A 74 -1.13 6.67 5.86
N TRP A 75 -0.22 5.70 5.71
CA TRP A 75 0.81 5.39 6.72
C TRP A 75 1.68 6.57 7.14
N LYS A 76 1.74 7.65 6.36
CA LYS A 76 2.44 8.89 6.74
C LYS A 76 1.89 9.50 8.04
N LYS A 77 0.61 9.29 8.37
CA LYS A 77 0.04 9.79 9.62
C LYS A 77 0.67 9.15 10.87
N LEU A 78 1.27 7.96 10.76
CA LEU A 78 1.98 7.32 11.88
C LEU A 78 3.34 7.98 12.18
N GLN A 79 3.78 8.97 11.38
CA GLN A 79 4.93 9.80 11.75
C GLN A 79 4.62 10.73 12.92
N ASP A 80 3.35 11.08 13.11
CA ASP A 80 2.91 11.83 14.27
C ASP A 80 2.90 10.92 15.52
N PRO A 81 3.61 11.29 16.61
CA PRO A 81 3.73 10.44 17.79
C PRO A 81 2.38 10.13 18.44
N VAL A 82 1.45 11.10 18.48
CA VAL A 82 0.12 10.93 19.08
C VAL A 82 -0.69 9.90 18.30
N THR A 83 -0.73 10.02 16.98
CA THR A 83 -1.41 9.07 16.10
C THR A 83 -0.81 7.67 16.21
N ARG A 84 0.51 7.56 16.39
CA ARG A 84 1.21 6.28 16.57
C ARG A 84 0.87 5.60 17.90
N GLU A 85 0.83 6.34 18.99
CA GLU A 85 0.46 5.79 20.31
C GLU A 85 -0.99 5.30 20.31
N MET A 86 -1.91 6.08 19.73
CA MET A 86 -3.31 5.67 19.56
C MET A 86 -3.44 4.40 18.72
N PHE A 87 -2.69 4.31 17.61
CA PHE A 87 -2.65 3.11 16.78
C PHE A 87 -2.16 1.89 17.55
N GLN A 88 -1.09 2.03 18.34
CA GLN A 88 -0.53 0.94 19.13
C GLN A 88 -1.51 0.45 20.20
N LEU A 89 -2.18 1.37 20.91
CA LEU A 89 -3.18 1.06 21.93
C LEU A 89 -4.41 0.36 21.34
N GLU A 90 -4.96 0.87 20.23
CA GLU A 90 -6.09 0.22 19.56
C GLU A 90 -5.72 -1.18 19.04
N LEU A 91 -4.51 -1.33 18.51
CA LEU A 91 -4.02 -2.61 18.01
C LEU A 91 -3.83 -3.63 19.15
N SER A 92 -3.21 -3.23 20.26
CA SER A 92 -3.06 -4.13 21.42
C SER A 92 -4.40 -4.57 21.97
N ASN A 93 -5.36 -3.64 22.08
CA ASN A 93 -6.69 -3.93 22.61
C ASN A 93 -7.45 -4.89 21.70
N ARG A 94 -7.49 -4.63 20.37
CA ARG A 94 -8.17 -5.52 19.42
C ARG A 94 -7.49 -6.87 19.32
N PHE A 95 -6.15 -6.90 19.29
CA PHE A 95 -5.43 -8.15 19.19
C PHE A 95 -5.59 -9.03 20.43
N GLN A 96 -5.65 -8.45 21.64
CA GLN A 96 -5.94 -9.21 22.86
C GLN A 96 -7.32 -9.88 22.83
N VAL A 97 -8.33 -9.21 22.26
CA VAL A 97 -9.68 -9.79 22.12
C VAL A 97 -9.71 -10.92 21.07
N LEU A 98 -8.93 -10.80 20.00
CA LEU A 98 -8.91 -11.75 18.89
C LEU A 98 -7.94 -12.93 19.11
N ASN A 99 -6.95 -12.78 19.99
CA ASN A 99 -5.98 -13.81 20.32
C ASN A 99 -6.50 -14.71 21.43
N VAL A 100 -7.57 -15.45 21.15
CA VAL A 100 -8.10 -16.50 22.03
C VAL A 100 -7.15 -17.70 21.97
N GLU A 101 -6.78 -18.25 23.13
CA GLU A 101 -5.86 -19.39 23.24
C GLU A 101 -6.35 -20.65 22.49
N ASP A 102 -7.65 -20.75 22.21
CA ASP A 102 -8.28 -21.85 21.47
C ASP A 102 -8.09 -21.81 19.94
N THR A 103 -7.27 -20.90 19.40
CA THR A 103 -6.98 -20.87 17.95
C THR A 103 -6.01 -22.01 17.57
N PRO A 104 -6.47 -23.02 16.81
CA PRO A 104 -5.76 -24.30 16.68
C PRO A 104 -4.51 -24.22 15.79
N SER A 105 -4.40 -23.21 14.90
CA SER A 105 -3.28 -23.09 13.96
C SER A 105 -2.61 -21.72 13.97
N LEU A 106 -1.30 -21.69 13.72
CA LEU A 106 -0.53 -20.45 13.53
C LEU A 106 -1.04 -19.61 12.35
N THR A 107 -1.54 -20.28 11.30
CA THR A 107 -2.14 -19.64 10.14
C THR A 107 -3.35 -18.81 10.54
N ASP A 108 -4.20 -19.36 11.42
CA ASP A 108 -5.39 -18.65 11.89
C ASP A 108 -4.98 -17.46 12.76
N ARG A 109 -4.04 -17.62 13.68
CA ARG A 109 -3.52 -16.49 14.48
C ARG A 109 -2.98 -15.36 13.62
N TYR A 110 -2.24 -15.68 12.56
CA TYR A 110 -1.74 -14.68 11.62
C TYR A 110 -2.87 -13.98 10.85
N ALA A 111 -3.91 -14.72 10.46
CA ALA A 111 -5.09 -14.13 9.81
C ALA A 111 -5.85 -13.17 10.74
N HIS A 112 -5.95 -13.48 12.03
CA HIS A 112 -6.53 -12.58 13.03
C HIS A 112 -5.69 -11.31 13.20
N PHE A 113 -4.36 -11.45 13.23
CA PHE A 113 -3.46 -10.30 13.26
C PHE A 113 -3.63 -9.40 12.02
N GLU A 114 -3.66 -9.98 10.83
CA GLU A 114 -3.84 -9.21 9.58
C GLU A 114 -5.18 -8.45 9.59
N THR A 115 -6.24 -9.09 10.08
CA THR A 115 -7.57 -8.48 10.21
C THR A 115 -7.55 -7.33 11.22
N ALA A 116 -6.98 -7.53 12.41
CA ALA A 116 -6.84 -6.50 13.43
C ALA A 116 -6.08 -5.27 12.90
N VAL A 117 -4.96 -5.48 12.21
CA VAL A 117 -4.16 -4.39 11.62
C VAL A 117 -4.98 -3.62 10.58
N LYS A 118 -5.74 -4.30 9.72
CA LYS A 118 -6.58 -3.63 8.71
C LYS A 118 -7.66 -2.77 9.35
N GLU A 119 -8.32 -3.26 10.38
CA GLU A 119 -9.39 -2.54 11.08
C GLU A 119 -8.85 -1.31 11.81
N VAL A 120 -7.73 -1.43 12.52
CA VAL A 120 -7.09 -0.30 13.22
C VAL A 120 -6.54 0.72 12.23
N ALA A 121 -6.00 0.25 11.10
CA ALA A 121 -5.56 1.16 10.04
C ALA A 121 -6.73 1.92 9.42
N GLU A 122 -7.92 1.33 9.34
CA GLU A 122 -9.11 2.02 8.85
C GLU A 122 -9.62 3.07 9.84
N THR A 123 -9.58 2.79 11.15
CA THR A 123 -10.03 3.72 12.20
C THR A 123 -9.06 4.89 12.43
N VAL A 124 -7.78 4.61 12.66
CA VAL A 124 -6.80 5.62 13.09
C VAL A 124 -6.19 6.37 11.90
N VAL A 125 -5.76 5.63 10.89
CA VAL A 125 -4.97 6.17 9.77
C VAL A 125 -5.89 6.62 8.63
N GLY A 126 -6.95 5.84 8.38
CA GLY A 126 -7.89 6.06 7.30
C GLY A 126 -7.30 5.78 5.91
N LYS A 127 -8.20 5.73 4.93
CA LYS A 127 -7.82 5.52 3.52
C LYS A 127 -7.08 6.75 2.99
N ARG A 128 -6.03 6.51 2.20
CA ARG A 128 -5.34 7.54 1.45
C ARG A 128 -6.31 8.08 0.40
N GLU A 129 -6.58 9.37 0.49
CA GLU A 129 -7.35 10.07 -0.51
C GLU A 129 -6.63 9.98 -1.86
N THR A 130 -7.37 9.56 -2.89
CA THR A 130 -6.87 9.38 -4.25
C THR A 130 -6.77 10.70 -5.03
N CYS A 131 -7.20 11.82 -4.43
CA CYS A 131 -7.10 13.14 -5.04
C CYS A 131 -5.71 13.74 -4.81
N GLY A 132 -4.69 13.13 -5.43
CA GLY A 132 -3.37 13.74 -5.48
C GLY A 132 -3.40 14.95 -6.39
N MET A 133 -3.72 16.13 -5.84
CA MET A 133 -3.28 17.38 -6.45
C MET A 133 -1.77 17.29 -6.67
N PRO A 134 -1.24 17.91 -7.73
CA PRO A 134 0.17 17.84 -8.05
C PRO A 134 1.05 18.26 -6.87
N SER A 135 2.25 17.68 -6.74
CA SER A 135 3.18 17.93 -5.63
C SER A 135 3.61 19.40 -5.48
N TRP A 136 3.40 20.22 -6.51
CA TRP A 136 3.67 21.66 -6.49
C TRP A 136 2.56 22.49 -5.83
N VAL A 137 1.43 21.87 -5.47
CA VAL A 137 0.32 22.54 -4.78
C VAL A 137 0.50 22.37 -3.27
N SER A 138 0.70 23.49 -2.57
CA SER A 138 0.83 23.52 -1.11
C SER A 138 -0.50 23.16 -0.42
N ASP A 139 -0.41 22.50 0.74
CA ASP A 139 -1.54 22.24 1.63
C ASP A 139 -2.33 23.50 1.98
N LYS A 140 -1.64 24.65 2.10
CA LYS A 140 -2.29 25.96 2.34
C LYS A 140 -3.23 26.33 1.20
N THR A 141 -2.80 26.13 -0.04
CA THR A 141 -3.60 26.41 -1.25
C THR A 141 -4.82 25.50 -1.32
N ILE A 142 -4.68 24.23 -0.92
CA ILE A 142 -5.77 23.27 -0.85
C ILE A 142 -6.82 23.74 0.16
N ARG A 143 -6.39 24.12 1.38
CA ARG A 143 -7.29 24.62 2.43
C ARG A 143 -8.06 25.86 1.98
N LEU A 144 -7.38 26.85 1.41
CA LEU A 144 -8.01 28.07 0.90
C LEU A 144 -9.03 27.81 -0.21
N LYS A 145 -8.78 26.80 -1.07
CA LYS A 145 -9.74 26.41 -2.11
C LYS A 145 -11.01 25.84 -1.49
N VAL A 146 -10.90 24.97 -0.49
CA VAL A 146 -12.04 24.38 0.22
C VAL A 146 -12.87 25.48 0.89
N GLU A 147 -12.22 26.37 1.63
CA GLU A 147 -12.89 27.49 2.31
C GLU A 147 -13.65 28.40 1.33
N ARG A 148 -13.03 28.72 0.20
CA ARG A 148 -13.66 29.48 -0.89
C ARG A 148 -14.88 28.75 -1.45
N ASP A 149 -14.78 27.45 -1.68
CA ASP A 149 -15.87 26.66 -2.27
C ASP A 149 -17.06 26.56 -1.29
N ASP A 150 -16.79 26.41 0.00
CA ASP A 150 -17.80 26.47 1.05
C ASP A 150 -18.46 27.85 1.16
N ALA A 151 -17.68 28.94 1.10
CA ALA A 151 -18.21 30.30 1.11
C ALA A 151 -19.09 30.57 -0.12
N LYS A 152 -18.66 30.13 -1.31
CA LYS A 152 -19.47 30.22 -2.54
C LYS A 152 -20.79 29.46 -2.42
N LYS A 153 -20.76 28.26 -1.84
CA LYS A 153 -21.96 27.45 -1.62
C LYS A 153 -22.93 28.13 -0.65
N LYS A 154 -22.42 28.69 0.45
CA LYS A 154 -23.23 29.47 1.40
C LYS A 154 -23.88 30.68 0.71
N TYR A 155 -23.11 31.42 -0.07
CA TYR A 155 -23.61 32.58 -0.83
C TYR A 155 -24.65 32.20 -1.88
N SER A 156 -24.48 31.10 -2.62
CA SER A 156 -25.50 30.65 -3.58
C SER A 156 -26.80 30.26 -2.89
N ILE A 157 -26.72 29.64 -1.70
CA ILE A 157 -27.90 29.26 -0.91
C ILE A 157 -28.62 30.51 -0.39
N SER A 158 -27.90 31.50 0.16
CA SER A 158 -28.53 32.74 0.64
C SER A 158 -29.17 33.52 -0.51
N LYS A 159 -28.48 33.65 -1.65
CA LYS A 159 -28.99 34.37 -2.82
C LYS A 159 -30.28 33.75 -3.39
N SER A 160 -30.35 32.42 -3.43
CA SER A 160 -31.53 31.69 -3.91
C SER A 160 -32.71 31.73 -2.95
N ARG A 161 -32.48 31.93 -1.64
CA ARG A 161 -33.56 32.18 -0.66
C ARG A 161 -34.15 33.58 -0.84
N GLN A 162 -33.28 34.58 -0.97
CA GLN A 162 -33.70 35.98 -1.12
C GLN A 162 -34.52 36.19 -2.41
N SER A 163 -34.12 35.58 -3.53
CA SER A 163 -34.90 35.63 -4.78
C SER A 163 -36.28 34.93 -4.72
N ARG A 164 -36.52 34.05 -3.74
CA ARG A 164 -37.84 33.42 -3.53
C ARG A 164 -38.78 34.30 -2.71
N GLU A 165 -38.23 35.14 -1.84
CA GLU A 165 -38.98 36.07 -0.99
C GLU A 165 -39.42 37.30 -1.82
N ASP A 166 -38.55 37.81 -2.69
CA ASP A 166 -38.82 38.99 -3.52
C ASP A 166 -39.77 38.73 -4.71
N GLY A 167 -40.01 37.47 -5.09
CA GLY A 167 -40.89 37.08 -6.21
C GLY A 167 -42.31 36.68 -5.80
N GLY A 168 -42.67 36.86 -4.51
CA GLY A 168 -43.95 36.44 -3.93
C GLY A 168 -44.96 37.55 -3.66
N THR A 169 -44.69 38.78 -4.12
CA THR A 169 -45.61 39.95 -4.08
C THR A 169 -46.09 40.30 -5.47
#